data_AF-A0A1M7FRA1-F1
#
_entry.id   AF-A0A1M7FRA1-F1
#
_cell.length_a   1.000
_cell.length_b   1.000
_cell.length_c   1.000
_cell.angle_alpha   90.00
_cell.angle_beta   90.00
_cell.angle_gamma   90.00
#
_symmetry.space_group_name_H-M   'P 1'
#
loop_
_entity.id
_entity.type
_entity.pdbx_description
1 polymer ?
#
loop_
_entity_poly.entity_id
_entity_poly.type
_entity_poly.pdbx_seq_one_letter_code
_entity_poly.pdbx_strand_id
1 'polypeptide(L)'
;MEEIDYFKGVTNQQFIDYYKLDLYSRMEITLYTYPNEMTEDGLFPWEHFNRCEGILYEYLYNAYPEAQFQRWEQQKSEEQAISNSDDQQSHSDQIEIEPTAEQKAESYKMEQENRNTIVRAKMQELNAELTKIQDDYLENVKLTFIDL
;
A
#
# COMPACT_ATOMS: atom_id res chain seq x y z
N MET A 1 8.10 22.72 -3.48
CA MET A 1 7.02 22.02 -2.77
C MET A 1 7.57 20.64 -2.52
N GLU A 2 7.87 20.28 -1.27
CA GLU A 2 8.35 18.93 -0.97
C GLU A 2 7.27 17.92 -1.31
N GLU A 3 7.64 16.90 -2.08
CA GLU A 3 6.74 15.82 -2.45
C GLU A 3 6.46 14.98 -1.20
N ILE A 4 5.19 14.85 -0.85
CA ILE A 4 4.76 14.16 0.38
C ILE A 4 4.96 12.65 0.16
N ASP A 5 5.98 12.06 0.79
CA ASP A 5 6.28 10.61 0.73
C ASP A 5 5.29 9.74 1.52
N TYR A 6 4.14 9.41 0.91
CA TYR A 6 3.05 8.69 1.57
C TYR A 6 3.37 7.23 1.94
N PHE A 7 4.55 6.71 1.57
CA PHE A 7 4.90 5.30 1.73
C PHE A 7 6.28 5.09 2.35
N LYS A 8 6.82 6.07 3.08
CA LYS A 8 8.05 5.91 3.88
C LYS A 8 9.26 5.44 3.04
N GLY A 9 9.41 5.99 1.85
CA GLY A 9 10.51 5.69 0.94
C GLY A 9 10.43 4.30 0.34
N VAL A 10 9.32 3.57 0.54
CA VAL A 10 9.06 2.32 -0.16
C VAL A 10 8.91 2.66 -1.64
N THR A 11 9.86 2.18 -2.41
CA THR A 11 9.93 2.42 -3.84
C THR A 11 8.90 1.56 -4.57
N ASN A 12 8.52 1.99 -5.77
CA ASN A 12 7.68 1.17 -6.65
C ASN A 12 8.29 -0.21 -6.88
N GLN A 13 9.63 -0.31 -6.99
CA GLN A 13 10.30 -1.59 -7.17
C GLN A 13 10.06 -2.54 -5.99
N GLN A 14 10.05 -2.04 -4.76
CA GLN A 14 9.78 -2.88 -3.58
C GLN A 14 8.34 -3.40 -3.55
N PHE A 15 7.36 -2.59 -3.97
CA PHE A 15 5.98 -3.05 -4.15
C PHE A 15 5.87 -4.13 -5.24
N ILE A 16 6.59 -3.95 -6.34
CA ILE A 16 6.66 -4.91 -7.43
C ILE A 16 7.33 -6.22 -7.00
N ASP A 17 8.43 -6.15 -6.26
CA ASP A 17 9.14 -7.34 -5.78
C ASP A 17 8.28 -8.13 -4.78
N TYR A 18 7.54 -7.43 -3.92
CA TYR A 18 6.57 -8.06 -3.02
C TYR A 18 5.45 -8.76 -3.79
N TYR A 19 4.87 -8.09 -4.81
CA TYR A 19 3.86 -8.69 -5.69
C TYR A 19 4.38 -9.95 -6.41
N LYS A 20 5.60 -9.89 -6.96
CA LYS A 20 6.24 -11.06 -7.60
C LYS A 20 6.38 -12.22 -6.62
N LEU A 21 6.81 -11.95 -5.39
CA LEU A 21 6.97 -12.98 -4.38
C LEU A 21 5.65 -13.73 -4.14
N ASP A 22 4.53 -13.02 -3.93
CA ASP A 22 3.21 -13.67 -3.79
C ASP A 22 2.77 -14.39 -5.07
N LEU A 23 2.98 -13.77 -6.23
CA LEU A 23 2.58 -14.33 -7.52
C LEU A 23 3.25 -15.68 -7.82
N TYR A 24 4.57 -15.77 -7.60
CA TYR A 24 5.35 -16.98 -7.89
C TYR A 24 5.37 -17.99 -6.75
N SER A 25 5.36 -17.57 -5.47
CA SER A 25 5.39 -18.50 -4.34
C SER A 25 4.12 -19.35 -4.21
N ARG A 26 2.98 -18.82 -4.67
CA ARG A 26 1.68 -19.49 -4.57
C ARG A 26 1.38 -20.37 -5.78
N MET A 27 2.24 -20.41 -6.79
CA MET A 27 2.04 -21.24 -7.98
C MET A 27 1.80 -22.72 -7.62
N GLU A 28 2.61 -23.29 -6.72
CA GLU A 28 2.47 -24.68 -6.28
C GLU A 28 1.20 -24.92 -5.44
N ILE A 29 0.76 -23.91 -4.67
CA ILE A 29 -0.41 -24.00 -3.79
C ILE A 29 -1.70 -23.83 -4.58
N THR A 30 -1.75 -22.92 -5.56
CA THR A 30 -2.90 -22.71 -6.44
C THR A 30 -3.16 -23.95 -7.28
N LEU A 31 -2.12 -24.58 -7.84
CA LEU A 31 -2.25 -25.86 -8.55
C LEU A 31 -2.79 -26.99 -7.66
N TYR A 32 -2.46 -27.00 -6.37
CA TYR A 32 -2.95 -28.02 -5.44
C TYR A 32 -4.39 -27.75 -4.95
N THR A 33 -4.75 -26.48 -4.77
CA THR A 33 -6.04 -26.09 -4.17
C THR A 33 -7.12 -25.87 -5.22
N TYR A 34 -6.72 -25.43 -6.41
CA TYR A 34 -7.58 -25.13 -7.56
C TYR A 34 -6.97 -25.74 -8.82
N PRO A 35 -6.89 -27.08 -8.91
CA PRO A 35 -6.19 -27.79 -9.99
C PRO A 35 -6.71 -27.44 -11.38
N ASN A 36 -7.97 -27.00 -11.47
CA ASN A 36 -8.61 -26.65 -12.73
C ASN A 36 -8.45 -25.17 -13.14
N GLU A 37 -8.02 -24.29 -12.23
CA GLU A 37 -7.89 -22.84 -12.48
C GLU A 37 -6.92 -22.54 -13.63
N MET A 38 -6.04 -23.48 -13.95
CA MET A 38 -5.04 -23.37 -14.99
C MET A 38 -5.20 -24.39 -16.14
N THR A 39 -6.17 -25.31 -16.06
CA THR A 39 -6.41 -26.36 -17.06
C THR A 39 -7.74 -26.23 -17.79
N GLU A 40 -8.61 -25.32 -17.36
CA GLU A 40 -9.85 -25.02 -18.07
C GLU A 40 -9.58 -24.12 -19.28
N ASP A 41 -9.99 -24.59 -20.47
CA ASP A 41 -9.81 -23.86 -21.73
C ASP A 41 -10.37 -22.44 -21.63
N GLY A 42 -9.49 -21.45 -21.74
CA GLY A 42 -9.85 -20.04 -21.85
C GLY A 42 -9.89 -19.24 -20.54
N LEU A 43 -9.52 -19.82 -19.39
CA LEU A 43 -9.50 -19.08 -18.14
C LEU A 43 -8.11 -18.50 -17.84
N PHE A 44 -8.00 -17.18 -18.03
CA PHE A 44 -7.01 -16.37 -17.35
C PHE A 44 -7.16 -16.63 -15.83
N PRO A 45 -6.09 -16.90 -15.06
CA PRO A 45 -6.16 -17.21 -13.63
C PRO A 45 -6.45 -15.94 -12.81
N TRP A 46 -7.62 -15.37 -13.08
CA TRP A 46 -8.06 -14.07 -12.64
C TRP A 46 -8.24 -14.05 -11.12
N GLU A 47 -8.64 -15.18 -10.53
CA GLU A 47 -8.74 -15.32 -9.07
C GLU A 47 -7.37 -15.30 -8.40
N HIS A 48 -6.35 -15.94 -8.96
CA HIS A 48 -4.96 -15.84 -8.49
C HIS A 48 -4.44 -14.41 -8.55
N PHE A 49 -4.61 -13.73 -9.69
CA PHE A 49 -4.15 -12.35 -9.83
C PHE A 49 -4.86 -11.39 -8.88
N ASN A 50 -6.19 -11.49 -8.74
CA ASN A 50 -6.95 -10.68 -7.79
C ASN A 50 -6.52 -10.91 -6.34
N ARG A 51 -6.19 -12.14 -5.96
CA ARG A 51 -5.68 -12.45 -4.62
C ARG A 51 -4.34 -11.75 -4.39
N CYS A 52 -3.42 -11.85 -5.36
CA CYS A 52 -2.11 -11.19 -5.27
C CYS A 52 -2.25 -9.64 -5.24
N GLU A 53 -3.15 -9.08 -6.05
CA GLU A 53 -3.45 -7.65 -6.01
C GLU A 53 -4.09 -7.23 -4.69
N GLY A 54 -5.00 -8.03 -4.13
CA GLY A 54 -5.61 -7.78 -2.82
C GLY A 54 -4.57 -7.70 -1.70
N ILE A 55 -3.60 -8.61 -1.71
CA ILE A 55 -2.50 -8.62 -0.74
C ILE A 55 -1.59 -7.39 -0.93
N LEU A 56 -1.33 -6.99 -2.18
CA LEU A 56 -0.59 -5.74 -2.46
C LEU A 56 -1.36 -4.50 -1.98
N TYR A 57 -2.68 -4.46 -2.18
CA TYR A 57 -3.54 -3.41 -1.62
C TYR A 57 -3.41 -3.35 -0.10
N GLU A 58 -3.51 -4.47 0.60
CA GLU A 58 -3.32 -4.53 2.06
C GLU A 58 -1.96 -3.98 2.49
N TYR A 59 -0.90 -4.35 1.77
CA TYR A 59 0.45 -3.84 2.06
C TYR A 59 0.54 -2.32 1.89
N LEU A 60 -0.01 -1.77 0.80
CA LEU A 60 -0.09 -0.31 0.56
C LEU A 60 -0.91 0.39 1.64
N TYR A 61 -2.05 -0.21 2.03
CA TYR A 61 -2.87 0.30 3.10
C TYR A 61 -2.08 0.38 4.40
N ASN A 62 -1.27 -0.61 4.75
CA ASN A 62 -0.52 -0.65 6.00
C ASN A 62 0.74 0.24 6.00
N ALA A 63 1.38 0.45 4.84
CA ALA A 63 2.52 1.34 4.72
C ALA A 63 2.14 2.83 4.92
N TYR A 64 0.92 3.22 4.54
CA TYR A 64 0.42 4.59 4.67
C TYR A 64 0.41 5.15 6.11
N PRO A 65 -0.27 4.51 7.10
CA PRO A 65 -0.30 5.02 8.46
C PRO A 65 1.08 5.00 9.14
N GLU A 66 1.94 4.05 8.78
CA GLU A 66 3.31 4.01 9.28
C GLU A 66 4.11 5.24 8.79
N ALA A 67 3.99 5.60 7.52
CA ALA A 67 4.61 6.81 6.97
C ALA A 67 4.09 8.10 7.64
N GLN A 68 2.78 8.17 7.90
CA GLN A 68 2.16 9.32 8.56
C GLN A 68 2.63 9.48 10.00
N PHE A 69 2.70 8.39 10.77
CA PHE A 69 3.17 8.42 12.15
C PHE A 69 4.60 8.93 12.27
N GLN A 70 5.50 8.45 11.42
CA GLN A 70 6.91 8.88 11.45
C GLN A 70 7.09 10.36 11.12
N ARG A 71 6.30 10.91 10.20
CA ARG A 71 6.34 12.35 9.93
C ARG A 71 5.83 13.17 11.10
N TRP A 72 4.77 12.70 11.75
CA TRP A 72 4.28 13.34 12.96
C TRP A 72 5.37 13.35 14.04
N GLU A 73 6.10 12.24 14.23
CA GLU A 73 7.24 12.19 15.15
C GLU A 73 8.37 13.16 14.75
N GLN A 74 8.71 13.24 13.46
CA GLN A 74 9.71 14.19 12.95
C GLN A 74 9.31 15.64 13.20
N GLN A 75 8.07 16.02 12.86
CA GLN A 75 7.54 17.36 13.10
C GLN A 75 7.55 17.71 14.59
N LYS A 76 7.17 16.77 15.45
CA LYS A 76 7.22 16.96 16.91
C LYS A 76 8.65 17.15 17.41
N SER A 77 9.60 16.39 16.87
CA SER A 77 11.02 16.54 17.22
C SER A 77 11.58 17.88 16.74
N GLU A 78 11.19 18.36 15.55
CA GLU A 78 11.60 19.66 15.01
C GLU A 78 11.00 20.82 15.81
N GLU A 79 9.71 20.76 16.15
CA GLU A 79 9.03 21.73 17.03
C GLU A 79 9.74 21.85 18.39
N GLN A 80 10.14 20.72 18.98
CA GLN A 80 10.89 20.70 20.24
C GLN A 80 12.31 21.26 20.09
N ALA A 81 12.98 21.02 18.97
CA ALA A 81 14.32 21.57 18.71
C ALA A 81 14.29 23.10 18.51
N ILE A 82 13.25 23.62 17.84
CA ILE A 82 13.02 25.06 17.64
C ILE A 82 12.64 25.73 18.96
N SER A 83 11.76 25.12 19.76
CA SER A 83 11.38 25.60 21.09
C SER A 83 12.57 25.67 22.07
N ASN A 84 13.50 24.71 21.98
CA ASN A 84 14.72 24.70 22.80
C ASN A 84 15.81 25.67 22.31
N SER A 85 15.67 26.31 21.15
CA SER A 85 16.63 27.29 20.62
C SER A 85 16.19 28.75 20.80
N ASP A 86 14.89 29.01 20.98
CA ASP A 86 14.34 30.32 21.33
C ASP A 86 13.96 30.38 22.82
N ASP A 87 14.97 30.59 23.67
CA ASP A 87 14.76 31.05 25.05
C ASP A 87 14.27 32.51 25.03
N GLN A 88 12.95 32.73 24.81
CA GLN A 88 12.17 33.82 25.43
C GLN A 88 10.66 33.77 25.08
N GLN A 89 9.88 33.32 26.08
CA GLN A 89 8.65 33.97 26.55
C GLN A 89 7.41 34.03 25.63
N SER A 90 6.42 33.16 25.90
CA SER A 90 5.02 33.55 26.17
C SER A 90 4.16 32.31 26.43
N HIS A 91 3.80 32.07 27.70
CA HIS A 91 2.70 31.18 28.05
C HIS A 91 1.38 31.80 27.55
N SER A 92 0.98 31.44 26.33
CA SER A 92 -0.41 31.51 25.93
C SER A 92 -1.05 30.19 26.33
N ASP A 93 -1.86 30.18 27.38
CA ASP A 93 -2.80 29.10 27.65
C ASP A 93 -3.81 29.06 26.49
N GLN A 94 -3.47 28.33 25.43
CA GLN A 94 -4.43 27.93 24.42
C GLN A 94 -5.32 26.87 25.06
N ILE A 95 -6.55 27.24 25.35
CA ILE A 95 -7.60 26.29 25.73
C ILE A 95 -7.78 25.36 24.54
N GLU A 96 -7.19 24.16 24.61
CA GLU A 96 -7.50 23.08 23.67
C GLU A 96 -8.97 22.70 23.87
N ILE A 97 -9.82 23.19 22.98
CA ILE A 97 -11.21 22.75 22.92
C ILE A 97 -11.18 21.32 22.39
N GLU A 98 -11.46 20.34 23.26
CA GLU A 98 -11.56 18.95 22.83
C GLU A 98 -12.62 18.82 21.73
N PRO A 99 -12.30 18.18 20.60
CA PRO A 99 -13.26 18.00 19.53
C PRO A 99 -14.41 17.08 19.99
N THR A 100 -15.63 17.40 19.54
CA THR A 100 -16.82 16.59 19.83
C THR A 100 -16.71 15.20 19.18
N ALA A 101 -17.53 14.24 19.64
CA ALA A 101 -17.57 12.91 19.05
C ALA A 101 -17.91 12.94 17.54
N GLU A 102 -18.78 13.86 17.12
CA GLU A 102 -19.16 14.07 15.72
C GLU A 102 -17.98 14.62 14.90
N GLN A 103 -17.25 15.59 15.44
CA GLN A 103 -16.05 16.14 14.80
C GLN A 103 -14.95 15.08 14.67
N LYS A 104 -14.76 14.23 15.70
CA LYS A 104 -13.83 13.09 15.65
C LYS A 104 -14.23 12.09 14.57
N ALA A 105 -15.51 11.76 14.45
CA ALA A 105 -16.01 10.82 13.46
C ALA A 105 -15.86 11.37 12.02
N GLU A 106 -16.13 12.65 11.81
CA GLU A 106 -16.00 13.29 10.49
C GLU A 106 -14.53 13.40 10.06
N SER A 107 -13.64 13.76 10.99
CA SER A 107 -12.18 13.76 10.76
C SER A 107 -11.67 12.38 10.35
N TYR A 108 -12.07 11.34 11.09
CA TYR A 108 -11.68 9.96 10.78
C TYR A 108 -12.16 9.51 9.39
N LYS A 109 -13.38 9.89 9.01
CA LYS A 109 -13.94 9.57 7.69
C LYS A 109 -13.13 10.25 6.58
N MET A 110 -12.81 11.53 6.74
CA MET A 110 -12.00 12.28 5.78
C MET A 110 -10.60 11.70 5.63
N GLU A 111 -9.98 11.27 6.72
CA GLU A 111 -8.68 10.62 6.72
C GLU A 111 -8.71 9.27 5.98
N GLN A 112 -9.75 8.46 6.20
CA GLN A 112 -9.95 7.22 5.43
C GLN A 112 -10.14 7.48 3.93
N GLU A 113 -10.93 8.48 3.56
CA GLU A 113 -11.14 8.84 2.15
C GLU A 113 -9.84 9.30 1.48
N ASN A 114 -9.01 10.06 2.20
CA ASN A 114 -7.70 10.48 1.72
C ASN A 114 -6.76 9.28 1.54
N ARG A 115 -6.66 8.38 2.52
CA ARG A 115 -5.89 7.13 2.43
C ARG A 115 -6.32 6.29 1.23
N ASN A 116 -7.63 6.10 1.06
CA ASN A 116 -8.19 5.35 -0.08
C ASN A 116 -7.80 5.96 -1.42
N THR A 117 -7.81 7.29 -1.52
CA THR A 117 -7.44 8.02 -2.73
C THR A 117 -5.96 7.81 -3.07
N ILE A 118 -5.09 7.90 -2.06
CA ILE A 118 -3.64 7.77 -2.22
C ILE A 118 -3.24 6.34 -2.56
N VAL A 119 -3.80 5.34 -1.87
CA VAL A 119 -3.56 3.92 -2.17
C VAL A 119 -4.03 3.57 -3.58
N ARG A 120 -5.21 4.04 -3.99
CA ARG A 120 -5.73 3.82 -5.36
C ARG A 120 -4.82 4.46 -6.41
N ALA A 121 -4.36 5.68 -6.18
CA ALA A 121 -3.44 6.36 -7.09
C ALA A 121 -2.12 5.58 -7.23
N LYS A 122 -1.58 5.07 -6.12
CA LYS A 122 -0.36 4.25 -6.15
C LYS A 122 -0.57 2.92 -6.89
N MET A 123 -1.71 2.25 -6.70
CA MET A 123 -2.02 1.05 -7.50
C MET A 123 -2.12 1.34 -9.00
N GLN A 124 -2.72 2.48 -9.38
CA GLN A 124 -2.78 2.90 -10.78
C GLN A 124 -1.39 3.17 -11.36
N GLU A 125 -0.48 3.75 -10.58
CA GLU A 125 0.91 3.98 -10.97
C GLU A 125 1.66 2.65 -11.20
N LEU A 126 1.41 1.64 -10.37
CA LEU A 126 2.05 0.32 -10.49
C LEU A 126 1.46 -0.55 -11.61
N ASN A 127 0.23 -0.26 -12.04
CA ASN A 127 -0.57 -1.14 -12.89
C ASN A 127 0.12 -1.57 -14.19
N ALA A 128 0.84 -0.66 -14.87
CA ALA A 128 1.52 -0.99 -16.12
C ALA A 128 2.59 -2.08 -15.94
N GLU A 129 3.36 -2.02 -14.85
CA GLU A 129 4.39 -3.01 -14.54
C GLU A 129 3.76 -4.31 -14.02
N LEU A 130 2.69 -4.22 -13.21
CA LEU A 130 1.94 -5.39 -12.76
C LEU A 130 1.37 -6.19 -13.94
N THR A 131 0.74 -5.53 -14.91
CA THR A 131 0.23 -6.19 -16.12
C THR A 131 1.33 -6.92 -16.88
N LYS A 132 2.50 -6.28 -17.06
CA LYS A 132 3.64 -6.91 -17.72
C LYS A 132 4.11 -8.17 -16.98
N ILE A 133 4.16 -8.12 -15.65
CA ILE A 133 4.55 -9.28 -14.83
C ILE A 133 3.51 -10.41 -14.93
N GLN A 134 2.22 -10.08 -14.99
CA GLN A 134 1.15 -11.05 -15.19
C GLN A 134 1.28 -11.73 -16.56
N ASP A 135 1.55 -10.96 -17.61
CA ASP A 135 1.78 -11.49 -18.96
C ASP A 135 2.99 -12.43 -18.98
N ASP A 136 4.13 -12.00 -18.43
CA ASP A 136 5.35 -12.81 -18.31
C ASP A 136 5.08 -14.10 -17.50
N TYR A 137 4.29 -14.01 -16.42
CA TYR A 137 3.90 -15.16 -15.61
C TYR A 137 3.10 -16.17 -16.44
N LEU A 138 2.14 -15.72 -17.24
CA LEU A 138 1.31 -16.60 -18.07
C LEU A 138 2.11 -17.32 -19.14
N GLU A 139 3.08 -16.65 -19.77
CA GLU A 139 3.97 -17.29 -20.76
C GLU A 139 4.80 -18.41 -20.12
N ASN A 140 5.41 -18.15 -18.97
CA ASN A 140 6.24 -19.13 -18.26
C ASN A 140 5.43 -20.32 -17.75
N VAL A 141 4.23 -20.05 -17.23
CA VAL A 141 3.34 -21.09 -16.71
C VAL A 141 2.77 -21.94 -17.84
N LYS A 142 2.38 -21.35 -18.99
CA LYS A 142 1.96 -22.08 -20.19
C LYS A 142 3.04 -23.05 -20.71
N LEU A 143 4.31 -22.67 -20.68
CA LEU A 143 5.42 -23.55 -21.07
C LEU A 143 5.62 -24.72 -20.09
N THR A 144 5.19 -24.56 -18.83
CA THR A 144 5.33 -25.57 -17.77
C THR A 144 4.16 -26.58 -17.78
N PHE A 145 3.00 -26.21 -18.34
CA PHE A 145 1.96 -27.17 -18.74
C PHE A 145 2.42 -27.97 -19.96
N ILE A 146 3.28 -28.95 -19.71
CA ILE A 146 3.66 -29.95 -20.71
C ILE A 146 2.41 -30.77 -21.04
N ASP A 147 1.99 -30.75 -22.32
CA ASP A 147 1.02 -31.68 -22.89
C ASP A 147 1.40 -33.11 -22.49
N LEU A 148 0.58 -33.74 -21.63
CA LEU A 148 0.68 -35.15 -21.25
C LEU A 148 -0.17 -36.02 -22.17
#